data_AF-A0A963SW68-F1
#
_entry.id   AF-A0A963SW68-F1
#
_cell.length_a   1.000
_cell.length_b   1.000
_cell.length_c   1.000
_cell.angle_alpha   90.00
_cell.angle_beta   90.00
_cell.angle_gamma   90.00
#
_symmetry.space_group_name_H-M   'P 1'
#
loop_
_entity.id
_entity.type
_entity.pdbx_description
1 polymer ?
#
loop_
_entity_poly.entity_id
_entity_poly.type
_entity_poly.pdbx_seq_one_letter_code
_entity_poly.pdbx_strand_id
1 'polypeptide(L)' 'MSAYKVTLKSELPRGTFYWVTNVNADSEEEAVASAENLFLEQINTANDWDFSDYDAEKL' A
#
# COMPACT_ATOMS: atom_id res chain seq x y z
N MET A 1 -11.71 12.89 12.35
CA MET A 1 -10.72 12.22 11.49
C MET A 1 -9.35 12.27 12.12
N SER A 2 -8.76 11.10 12.28
CA SER A 2 -7.39 10.88 12.75
C SER A 2 -6.54 10.37 11.60
N ALA A 3 -5.24 10.65 11.62
CA ALA A 3 -4.30 10.11 10.65
C ALA A 3 -3.91 8.68 11.05
N TYR A 4 -4.08 7.73 10.14
CA TYR A 4 -3.72 6.33 10.29
C TYR A 4 -2.61 5.97 9.33
N LYS A 5 -1.55 5.35 9.84
CA LYS A 5 -0.55 4.66 9.01
C LYS A 5 -1.05 3.23 8.78
N VAL A 6 -1.46 2.94 7.55
CA VAL A 6 -1.99 1.64 7.15
C VAL A 6 -0.93 0.88 6.36
N THR A 7 -0.72 -0.38 6.71
CA THR A 7 0.16 -1.30 5.97
C THR A 7 -0.67 -2.45 5.45
N LEU A 8 -0.85 -2.53 4.14
CA LEU A 8 -1.50 -3.65 3.46
C LEU A 8 -0.42 -4.68 3.09
N LYS A 9 -0.51 -5.89 3.67
CA LYS A 9 0.35 -7.02 3.33
C LYS A 9 -0.47 -8.02 2.52
N SER A 10 0.03 -8.44 1.36
CA SER A 10 -0.55 -9.53 0.57
C SER A 10 0.51 -10.56 0.19
N GLU A 11 0.18 -11.83 0.38
CA GLU A 11 1.04 -12.94 -0.03
C GLU A 11 0.63 -13.40 -1.43
N LEU A 12 1.56 -13.28 -2.38
CA LEU A 12 1.37 -13.63 -3.78
C LEU A 12 2.18 -14.89 -4.12
N PRO A 13 1.84 -15.62 -5.20
CA PRO A 13 2.53 -16.86 -5.56
C PRO A 13 4.04 -16.74 -5.79
N ARG A 14 4.54 -15.52 -6.03
CA ARG A 14 5.95 -15.24 -6.35
C ARG A 14 6.62 -14.27 -5.36
N GLY A 15 5.96 -13.93 -4.26
CA GLY A 15 6.53 -13.00 -3.27
C GLY A 15 5.49 -12.41 -2.34
N THR A 16 5.93 -11.47 -1.51
CA THR A 16 5.04 -10.74 -0.60
C THR A 16 5.03 -9.27 -1.01
N PHE A 17 3.83 -8.72 -1.13
CA PHE A 17 3.63 -7.32 -1.40
C PHE A 17 3.31 -6.58 -0.09
N TYR A 18 4.00 -5.46 0.12
CA TYR A 18 3.73 -4.54 1.22
C TYR A 18 3.44 -3.15 0.64
N TRP A 19 2.29 -2.60 0.99
CA TRP A 19 1.90 -1.24 0.67
C TRP A 19 1.69 -0.45 1.94
N VAL A 20 2.44 0.64 2.11
CA VAL A 20 2.37 1.49 3.28
C VAL A 20 1.84 2.85 2.83
N THR A 21 0.74 3.29 3.44
CA THR A 21 0.14 4.59 3.14
C THR A 21 -0.41 5.24 4.41
N ASN A 22 -0.63 6.56 4.34
CA ASN A 22 -1.26 7.31 5.40
C ASN A 22 -2.62 7.80 4.92
N VAL A 23 -3.67 7.53 5.69
CA VAL A 23 -5.04 7.94 5.37
C VAL A 23 -5.68 8.62 6.57
N ASN A 24 -6.63 9.52 6.32
CA ASN A 24 -7.44 10.11 7.37
C ASN A 24 -8.77 9.38 7.43
N ALA A 25 -9.16 8.90 8.61
CA ALA A 25 -10.39 8.16 8.83
C ALA A 25 -10.95 8.45 10.23
N ASP A 26 -12.21 8.11 10.47
CA ASP A 26 -12.87 8.18 11.78
C ASP A 26 -12.82 6.85 12.54
N SER A 27 -12.49 5.74 11.87
CA SER A 27 -12.28 4.42 12.47
C SER A 27 -11.16 3.63 11.79
N GLU A 28 -10.70 2.55 12.44
CA GLU A 28 -9.72 1.63 11.86
C GLU A 28 -10.25 0.91 10.62
N GLU A 29 -11.51 0.48 10.64
CA GLU A 29 -12.17 -0.18 9.50
C GLU A 29 -12.25 0.74 8.29
N GLU A 30 -12.59 2.00 8.51
CA GLU A 30 -12.60 3.01 7.46
C GLU A 30 -11.18 3.29 6.94
N ALA A 31 -10.18 3.35 7.82
CA ALA A 31 -8.79 3.53 7.40
C ALA A 31 -8.32 2.40 6.47
N VAL A 32 -8.67 1.15 6.76
CA VAL A 32 -8.33 0.01 5.89
C VAL A 32 -9.03 0.14 4.53
N ALA A 33 -10.34 0.40 4.52
CA ALA A 33 -11.11 0.55 3.29
C ALA A 33 -10.60 1.72 2.42
N SER A 34 -10.26 2.86 3.04
CA SER A 34 -9.67 4.00 2.34
C SER A 34 -8.29 3.68 1.75
N ALA A 35 -7.45 2.93 2.47
CA ALA A 35 -6.14 2.52 1.99
C ALA A 35 -6.23 1.55 0.79
N GLU A 36 -7.18 0.61 0.81
CA GLU A 36 -7.43 -0.32 -0.30
C GLU A 36 -7.92 0.41 -1.56
N ASN A 37 -8.88 1.33 -1.40
CA ASN A 37 -9.37 2.14 -2.52
C ASN A 37 -8.25 2.97 -3.14
N LEU A 38 -7.43 3.63 -2.31
CA LEU A 38 -6.30 4.44 -2.75
C LEU A 38 -5.23 3.60 -3.47
N PHE A 39 -4.99 2.38 -3.00
CA PHE A 39 -4.12 1.44 -3.68
C PHE A 39 -4.64 1.05 -5.07
N LEU A 40 -5.93 0.74 -5.20
CA LEU A 40 -6.55 0.41 -6.49
C LEU A 40 -6.49 1.60 -7.47
N GLU A 41 -6.72 2.82 -7.00
CA GLU A 41 -6.55 4.04 -7.80
C GLU A 41 -5.12 4.19 -8.32
N GLN A 42 -4.12 3.98 -7.46
CA GLN A 42 -2.70 4.07 -7.83
C GLN A 42 -2.26 3.00 -8.83
N ILE A 43 -2.79 1.77 -8.74
CA ILE A 43 -2.54 0.72 -9.74
C ILE A 43 -3.20 1.06 -11.08
N ASN A 44 -4.43 1.57 -11.07
CA ASN A 44 -5.15 1.83 -12.31
C ASN A 44 -4.60 3.04 -13.08
N THR A 45 -3.87 3.93 -12.41
CA THR A 45 -3.27 5.14 -12.99
C THR A 45 -1.81 4.92 -13.42
N ALA A 46 -1.33 3.67 -13.45
CA ALA A 46 0.07 3.21 -13.50
C ALA A 46 0.96 3.73 -14.65
N ASN A 47 1.26 5.03 -14.66
CA ASN A 47 2.41 5.60 -15.37
C ASN A 47 3.58 5.94 -14.42
N ASP A 48 3.39 5.95 -13.10
CA ASP A 48 4.36 6.51 -12.13
C ASP A 48 4.92 5.49 -11.11
N TRP A 49 4.82 4.18 -11.37
CA TRP A 49 5.41 3.18 -10.46
C TRP A 49 6.93 3.09 -10.69
N ASP A 50 7.67 3.99 -10.07
CA ASP A 50 9.14 3.98 -10.01
C ASP A 50 9.62 3.48 -8.64
N PHE A 51 10.43 2.42 -8.65
CA PHE A 51 11.00 1.84 -7.43
C PHE A 51 12.27 2.60 -7.08
N SER A 52 12.13 3.62 -6.24
CA SER A 52 13.24 4.51 -5.85
C SER A 52 14.26 3.85 -4.90
N ASP A 53 13.83 2.86 -4.12
CA ASP A 53 14.69 2.08 -3.22
C ASP A 53 14.45 0.58 -3.44
N TYR A 54 15.53 -0.18 -3.67
CA TYR A 54 15.51 -1.63 -3.73
C TYR A 54 16.79 -2.21 -3.13
N ASP A 55 16.64 -3.30 -2.39
CA ASP A 55 17.75 -4.10 -1.88
C ASP A 55 17.74 -5.46 -2.57
N ALA A 56 18.86 -5.83 -3.19
CA ALA A 56 19.00 -7.04 -3.97
C ALA A 56 20.24 -7.80 -3.51
N GLU A 57 20.03 -8.72 -2.56
CA GLU A 57 21.07 -9.64 -2.12
C GLU A 57 21.15 -10.87 -3.02
N LYS A 58 22.38 -11.32 -3.30
CA LYS A 58 22.64 -12.54 -4.05
C LYS A 58 22.48 -13.75 -3.11
N LEU A 59 21.60 -14.68 -3.48
CA LEU A 59 21.46 -15.99 -2.84
C LEU A 59 22.72 -16.85 -3.03
#